data_AF-A0A348N160-F1
#
_entry.id   AF-A0A348N160-F1
#
_cell.length_a   1.000
_cell.length_b   1.000
_cell.length_c   1.000
_cell.angle_alpha   90.00
_cell.angle_beta   90.00
_cell.angle_gamma   90.00
#
_symmetry.space_group_name_H-M   'P 1'
#
loop_
_entity.id
_entity.type
_entity.pdbx_description
1 polymer ?
#
loop_
_entity_poly.entity_id
_entity_poly.type
_entity_poly.pdbx_seq_one_letter_code
_entity_poly.pdbx_strand_id
1 'polypeptide(L)'
;MNRLRGVIIMGLATLISACSGPKLEQYQDTQPPLSLEAYFSGPIKAWGLVQDRSGQVTRRFDVTMHGSWQGDTGTLEEKFHYYDGEKDERVWTIQRVANNRYEGRAADILAHATGELNGSAMRWAYQMDLT
;
A
#
# COMPACT_ATOMS: atom_id res chain seq x y z
N MET A 1 49.92 -2.50 1.75
CA MET A 1 48.75 -3.21 1.16
C MET A 1 47.60 -3.44 2.15
N ASN A 2 47.82 -3.78 3.43
CA ASN A 2 46.71 -3.99 4.39
C ASN A 2 45.91 -2.73 4.75
N ARG A 3 46.54 -1.55 4.77
CA ARG A 3 45.87 -0.25 5.03
C ARG A 3 44.88 0.12 3.92
N LEU A 4 45.22 -0.18 2.66
CA LEU A 4 44.38 0.09 1.49
C LEU A 4 43.16 -0.84 1.42
N ARG A 5 43.33 -2.11 1.83
CA ARG A 5 42.21 -3.06 2.01
C ARG A 5 41.23 -2.60 3.08
N GLY A 6 41.71 -2.05 4.19
CA GLY A 6 40.85 -1.52 5.26
C GLY A 6 40.00 -0.32 4.81
N VAL A 7 40.57 0.59 4.01
CA VAL A 7 39.85 1.75 3.46
C VAL A 7 38.77 1.32 2.45
N ILE A 8 39.05 0.32 1.61
CA ILE A 8 38.08 -0.21 0.63
C ILE A 8 36.91 -0.91 1.33
N ILE A 9 37.17 -1.71 2.37
CA ILE A 9 36.12 -2.40 3.15
C ILE A 9 35.24 -1.38 3.89
N MET A 10 35.82 -0.30 4.42
CA MET A 10 35.07 0.74 5.14
C MET A 10 34.24 1.62 4.20
N GLY A 11 34.70 1.87 2.97
CA GLY A 11 33.93 2.56 1.94
C GLY A 11 32.82 1.72 1.30
N LEU A 12 32.94 0.39 1.29
CA LEU A 12 31.89 -0.50 0.79
C LEU A 12 30.72 -0.64 1.79
N ALA A 13 31.00 -0.52 3.10
CA ALA A 13 29.98 -0.59 4.15
C ALA A 13 29.04 0.63 4.18
N THR A 14 29.47 1.80 3.71
CA THR A 14 28.63 3.02 3.66
C THR A 14 27.69 3.07 2.46
N LEU A 15 27.91 2.23 1.43
CA LEU A 15 27.08 2.16 0.22
C LEU A 15 25.81 1.31 0.38
N ILE A 16 25.65 0.62 1.52
CA ILE A 16 24.52 -0.31 1.75
C ILE A 16 23.33 0.39 2.44
N SER A 17 23.51 1.63 2.91
CA SER A 17 22.47 2.39 3.63
C SER A 17 21.35 2.95 2.74
N ALA A 18 21.42 2.76 1.41
CA ALA A 18 20.43 3.30 0.47
C ALA A 18 19.23 2.36 0.21
N CYS A 19 19.18 1.17 0.81
CA CYS A 19 18.13 0.18 0.59
C CYS A 19 16.97 0.24 1.59
N SER A 20 16.67 1.38 2.21
CA SER A 20 15.42 1.51 2.98
C SER A 20 14.31 2.04 2.08
N GLY A 21 13.24 1.26 1.91
CA GLY A 21 12.01 1.73 1.24
C GLY A 21 11.36 2.92 1.96
N PRO A 22 10.33 3.53 1.35
CA PRO A 22 9.64 4.67 1.94
C PRO A 22 9.12 4.33 3.33
N LYS A 23 9.39 5.22 4.29
CA LYS A 23 9.01 5.08 5.69
C LYS A 23 7.75 5.90 5.93
N LEU A 24 6.77 5.32 6.62
CA LEU A 24 5.50 6.00 6.87
C LEU A 24 5.70 7.27 7.71
N GLU A 25 6.73 7.31 8.56
CA GLU A 25 7.12 8.46 9.38
C GLU A 25 7.47 9.71 8.56
N GLN A 26 7.88 9.55 7.30
CA GLN A 26 8.21 10.67 6.41
C GLN A 26 7.00 11.55 6.10
N TYR A 27 5.78 11.04 6.33
CA TYR A 27 4.54 11.73 6.04
C TYR A 27 3.90 12.38 7.27
N GLN A 28 4.49 12.28 8.46
CA GLN A 28 3.83 12.71 9.72
C GLN A 28 3.31 14.15 9.72
N ASP A 29 4.03 15.06 9.06
CA ASP A 29 3.73 16.50 9.04
C ASP A 29 2.91 16.91 7.80
N THR A 30 2.47 15.95 6.99
CA THR A 30 1.69 16.21 5.77
C THR A 30 0.22 16.48 6.10
N GLN A 31 -0.38 17.42 5.34
CA GLN A 31 -1.73 17.91 5.56
C GLN A 31 -2.53 17.97 4.24
N PRO A 32 -3.86 17.75 4.28
CA PRO A 32 -4.63 17.30 5.45
C PRO A 32 -4.31 15.84 5.82
N PRO A 33 -4.51 15.42 7.08
CA PRO A 33 -4.36 14.02 7.44
C PRO A 33 -5.40 13.18 6.71
N LEU A 34 -5.01 11.96 6.34
CA LEU A 34 -5.91 11.01 5.70
C LEU A 34 -6.90 10.48 6.74
N SER A 35 -8.20 10.61 6.45
CA SER A 35 -9.26 9.82 7.09
C SER A 35 -9.74 8.78 6.09
N LEU A 36 -9.58 7.50 6.42
CA LEU A 36 -10.06 6.41 5.58
C LEU A 36 -11.57 6.46 5.40
N GLU A 37 -12.28 6.81 6.46
CA GLU A 37 -13.74 6.88 6.49
C GLU A 37 -14.24 7.94 5.52
N ALA A 38 -13.67 9.15 5.61
CA ALA A 38 -14.06 10.25 4.74
C ALA A 38 -13.63 9.99 3.28
N TYR A 39 -12.43 9.46 3.07
CA TYR A 39 -11.91 9.22 1.73
C TYR A 39 -12.63 8.07 1.01
N PHE A 40 -12.90 6.97 1.73
CA PHE A 40 -13.59 5.79 1.21
C PHE A 40 -15.09 5.79 1.54
N SER A 41 -15.76 6.93 1.42
CA SER A 41 -17.23 7.02 1.51
C SER A 41 -17.82 7.52 0.20
N GLY A 42 -18.60 6.66 -0.46
CA GLY A 42 -19.24 6.94 -1.74
C GLY A 42 -18.42 6.46 -2.95
N PRO A 43 -18.76 6.97 -4.16
CA PRO A 43 -18.13 6.56 -5.40
C PRO A 43 -16.74 7.18 -5.59
N ILE A 44 -15.75 6.36 -5.95
CA ILE A 44 -14.35 6.77 -6.09
C ILE A 44 -13.81 6.19 -7.40
N LYS A 45 -12.92 6.94 -8.05
CA LYS A 45 -12.17 6.49 -9.24
C LYS A 45 -10.68 6.63 -8.97
N ALA A 46 -9.91 5.61 -9.33
CA ALA A 46 -8.45 5.65 -9.26
C ALA A 46 -7.81 4.96 -10.47
N TRP A 47 -6.50 5.14 -10.60
CA TRP A 47 -5.64 4.55 -11.62
C TRP A 47 -4.42 3.92 -10.94
N GLY A 48 -3.94 2.82 -11.51
CA GLY A 48 -2.79 2.11 -10.95
C GLY A 48 -1.92 1.45 -12.01
N LEU A 49 -0.74 1.03 -11.56
CA LEU A 49 0.26 0.32 -12.35
C LEU A 49 0.81 -0.84 -11.52
N VAL A 50 1.16 -1.93 -12.20
CA VAL A 50 1.86 -3.07 -11.61
C VAL A 50 3.30 -3.03 -12.10
N GLN A 51 4.25 -3.15 -11.17
CA GLN A 51 5.68 -3.21 -11.47
C GLN A 51 6.28 -4.52 -11.01
N ASP A 52 7.24 -5.03 -11.77
CA ASP A 52 8.06 -6.16 -11.34
C ASP A 52 9.20 -5.71 -10.40
N ARG A 53 10.05 -6.67 -9.98
CA ARG A 53 11.20 -6.39 -9.09
C ARG A 53 12.28 -5.51 -9.71
N SER A 54 12.31 -5.38 -11.04
CA SER A 54 13.19 -4.46 -11.75
C SER A 54 12.64 -3.03 -11.82
N GLY A 55 11.37 -2.84 -11.47
CA GLY A 55 10.64 -1.58 -11.59
C GLY A 55 9.97 -1.39 -12.96
N GLN A 56 10.03 -2.38 -13.85
CA GLN A 56 9.37 -2.33 -15.14
C GLN A 56 7.85 -2.40 -14.95
N VAL A 57 7.12 -1.47 -15.57
CA VAL A 57 5.64 -1.46 -15.56
C VAL A 57 5.15 -2.59 -16.47
N THR A 58 4.48 -3.57 -15.89
CA THR A 58 3.96 -4.75 -16.60
C THR A 58 2.48 -4.63 -16.93
N ARG A 59 1.70 -3.96 -16.08
CA ARG A 59 0.25 -3.75 -16.28
C ARG A 59 -0.17 -2.36 -15.84
N ARG A 60 -1.30 -1.90 -16.38
CA ARG A 60 -1.97 -0.64 -16.00
C ARG A 60 -3.46 -0.90 -15.91
N PHE A 61 -4.12 -0.20 -15.01
CA PHE A 61 -5.54 -0.38 -14.78
C PHE A 61 -6.19 0.91 -14.29
N ASP A 62 -7.50 0.98 -14.48
CA ASP A 62 -8.35 1.87 -13.73
C ASP A 62 -9.24 1.05 -12.78
N VAL A 63 -9.64 1.66 -11.66
CA VAL A 63 -10.52 1.03 -10.67
C VAL A 63 -11.66 1.98 -10.34
N THR A 64 -12.89 1.46 -10.37
CA THR A 64 -14.06 2.12 -9.76
C THR A 64 -14.30 1.50 -8.40
N MET A 65 -14.51 2.33 -7.39
CA MET A 65 -14.79 1.85 -6.04
C MET A 65 -16.05 2.47 -5.48
N HIS A 66 -16.73 1.73 -4.60
CA HIS A 66 -17.80 2.26 -3.77
C HIS A 66 -17.54 1.89 -2.32
N GLY A 67 -17.30 2.90 -1.50
CA GLY A 67 -17.03 2.74 -0.08
C GLY A 67 -18.24 3.09 0.79
N SER A 68 -18.46 2.34 1.85
CA SER A 68 -19.48 2.62 2.85
C SER A 68 -18.96 2.29 4.24
N TRP A 69 -19.44 2.99 5.28
CA TRP A 69 -19.00 2.81 6.65
C TRP A 69 -20.19 2.68 7.61
N GLN A 70 -20.07 1.78 8.57
CA GLN A 70 -21.00 1.57 9.68
C GLN A 70 -20.19 1.55 10.99
N GLY A 71 -20.16 2.68 11.69
CA GLY A 71 -19.27 2.85 12.85
C GLY A 71 -17.81 2.65 12.45
N ASP A 72 -17.15 1.69 13.10
CA ASP A 72 -15.73 1.39 12.87
C ASP A 72 -15.48 0.39 11.73
N THR A 73 -16.54 -0.10 11.07
CA THR A 73 -16.44 -1.09 9.98
C THR A 73 -16.77 -0.45 8.63
N GLY A 74 -15.84 -0.53 7.68
CA GLY A 74 -15.98 -0.10 6.31
C GLY A 74 -16.12 -1.27 5.34
N THR A 75 -16.91 -1.10 4.28
CA THR A 75 -16.93 -1.97 3.10
C THR A 75 -16.46 -1.17 1.89
N LEU A 76 -15.45 -1.67 1.18
CA LEU A 76 -14.96 -1.06 -0.06
C LEU A 76 -15.06 -2.08 -1.20
N GLU A 77 -16.01 -1.83 -2.09
CA GLU A 77 -16.19 -2.62 -3.31
C GLU A 77 -15.33 -2.02 -4.41
N GLU A 78 -14.42 -2.81 -4.96
CA GLU A 78 -13.46 -2.40 -5.99
C GLU A 78 -13.70 -3.21 -7.27
N LYS A 79 -13.75 -2.52 -8.42
CA LYS A 79 -13.82 -3.15 -9.74
C LYS A 79 -12.67 -2.67 -10.59
N PHE A 80 -11.77 -3.58 -10.90
CA PHE A 80 -10.57 -3.34 -11.67
C PHE A 80 -10.81 -3.59 -13.15
N HIS A 81 -10.29 -2.70 -13.98
CA HIS A 81 -10.24 -2.85 -15.42
C HIS A 81 -8.81 -2.67 -15.90
N TYR A 82 -8.18 -3.79 -16.22
CA TYR A 82 -6.83 -3.81 -16.77
C TYR A 82 -6.86 -3.51 -18.27
N TYR A 83 -5.86 -2.80 -18.76
CA TYR A 83 -5.81 -2.35 -20.15
C TYR A 83 -5.47 -3.47 -21.14
N ASP A 84 -5.12 -4.66 -20.64
CA ASP A 84 -5.02 -5.90 -21.40
C ASP A 84 -6.38 -6.60 -21.59
N GLY A 85 -7.45 -6.07 -20.99
CA GLY A 85 -8.82 -6.57 -21.10
C GLY A 85 -9.29 -7.41 -19.89
N GLU A 86 -8.40 -7.74 -18.96
CA GLU A 86 -8.77 -8.46 -17.74
C GLU A 86 -9.62 -7.57 -16.81
N LYS A 87 -10.52 -8.21 -16.07
CA LYS A 87 -11.35 -7.58 -15.05
C LYS A 87 -11.26 -8.39 -13.78
N ASP A 88 -11.19 -7.67 -12.66
CA ASP A 88 -11.14 -8.27 -11.33
C ASP A 88 -12.07 -7.48 -10.40
N GLU A 89 -12.55 -8.13 -9.34
CA GLU A 89 -13.37 -7.50 -8.31
C GLU A 89 -12.85 -7.90 -6.93
N ARG A 90 -12.70 -6.90 -6.05
CA ARG A 90 -12.30 -7.12 -4.66
C ARG A 90 -13.24 -6.39 -3.73
N VAL A 91 -13.69 -7.07 -2.69
CA VAL A 91 -14.51 -6.46 -1.64
C VAL A 91 -13.75 -6.53 -0.33
N TRP A 92 -13.33 -5.37 0.16
CA TRP A 92 -12.70 -5.27 1.47
C TRP A 92 -13.74 -5.06 2.56
N THR A 93 -13.62 -5.81 3.64
CA THR A 93 -14.15 -5.44 4.95
C THR A 93 -13.01 -4.86 5.78
N ILE A 94 -13.08 -3.56 6.08
CA ILE A 94 -12.06 -2.80 6.81
C ILE A 94 -12.57 -2.53 8.23
N GLN A 95 -11.77 -2.80 9.25
CA GLN A 95 -12.10 -2.55 10.64
C GLN A 95 -11.08 -1.60 11.25
N ARG A 96 -11.54 -0.49 11.86
CA ARG A 96 -10.69 0.31 12.73
C ARG A 96 -10.48 -0.47 14.03
N VAL A 97 -9.20 -0.72 14.38
CA VAL A 97 -8.83 -1.48 15.58
C VAL A 97 -8.16 -0.60 16.65
N ALA A 98 -7.60 0.54 16.24
CA ALA A 98 -7.14 1.59 17.13
C ALA A 98 -7.01 2.92 16.37
N ASN A 99 -6.58 3.97 17.06
CA ASN A 99 -6.22 5.23 16.41
C ASN A 99 -5.15 4.97 15.34
N ASN A 100 -5.44 5.41 14.11
CA ASN A 100 -4.57 5.25 12.94
C ASN A 100 -4.20 3.79 12.59
N ARG A 101 -4.92 2.80 13.12
CA ARG A 101 -4.68 1.37 12.84
C ARG A 101 -5.94 0.66 12.37
N TYR A 102 -5.78 -0.13 11.32
CA TYR A 102 -6.88 -0.81 10.64
C TYR A 102 -6.51 -2.25 10.34
N GLU A 103 -7.51 -3.11 10.26
CA GLU A 103 -7.41 -4.46 9.71
C GLU A 103 -8.33 -4.59 8.49
N GLY A 104 -7.94 -5.40 7.50
CA GLY A 104 -8.73 -5.65 6.30
C GLY A 104 -8.90 -7.12 6.00
N ARG A 105 -10.04 -7.52 5.46
CA ARG A 105 -10.28 -8.87 4.93
C ARG A 105 -10.89 -8.76 3.54
N ALA A 106 -10.46 -9.61 2.63
CA ALA A 106 -11.05 -9.80 1.30
C ALA A 106 -10.87 -11.28 0.90
N ALA A 107 -11.62 -11.73 -0.11
CA ALA A 107 -11.73 -13.16 -0.45
C ALA A 107 -10.41 -13.80 -0.91
N ASP A 108 -9.52 -13.00 -1.49
CA ASP A 108 -8.24 -13.37 -2.06
C ASP A 108 -7.05 -13.11 -1.12
N ILE A 109 -7.32 -12.70 0.11
CA ILE A 109 -6.31 -12.38 1.12
C ILE A 109 -6.20 -13.56 2.09
N LEU A 110 -5.00 -14.13 2.19
CA LEU A 110 -4.75 -15.35 2.98
C LEU A 110 -5.00 -15.19 4.48
N ALA A 111 -4.89 -13.96 5.00
CA ALA A 111 -5.10 -13.65 6.41
C ALA A 111 -5.89 -12.34 6.56
N HIS A 112 -5.29 -11.33 7.16
CA HIS A 112 -5.81 -9.97 7.20
C HIS A 112 -4.75 -9.00 6.70
N ALA A 113 -5.21 -7.93 6.06
CA ALA A 113 -4.38 -6.77 5.81
C ALA A 113 -4.20 -5.99 7.10
N THR A 114 -3.03 -5.38 7.27
CA THR A 114 -2.74 -4.43 8.35
C THR A 114 -2.55 -3.04 7.78
N GLY A 115 -3.25 -2.06 8.36
CA GLY A 115 -3.22 -0.66 7.96
C GLY A 115 -2.66 0.24 9.05
N GLU A 116 -1.76 1.14 8.66
CA GLU A 116 -1.26 2.22 9.51
C GLU A 116 -1.33 3.56 8.76
N LEU A 117 -1.82 4.59 9.46
CA LEU A 117 -1.89 5.96 8.96
C LEU A 117 -0.84 6.86 9.59
N ASN A 118 -0.27 7.76 8.79
CA ASN A 118 0.53 8.89 9.29
C ASN A 118 0.46 10.07 8.31
N GLY A 119 0.03 11.24 8.81
CA GLY A 119 -0.32 12.38 7.96
C GLY A 119 -1.31 12.01 6.86
N SER A 120 -1.01 12.33 5.60
CA SER A 120 -1.84 12.03 4.43
C SER A 120 -1.59 10.64 3.82
N ALA A 121 -0.72 9.81 4.43
CA ALA A 121 -0.32 8.52 3.88
C ALA A 121 -0.87 7.35 4.69
N MET A 122 -1.13 6.25 3.97
CA MET A 122 -1.45 4.95 4.54
C MET A 122 -0.46 3.92 4.05
N ARG A 123 -0.03 3.02 4.93
CA ARG A 123 0.56 1.74 4.56
C ARG A 123 -0.47 0.65 4.77
N TRP A 124 -0.88 -0.01 3.68
CA TRP A 124 -1.74 -1.19 3.69
C TRP A 124 -0.93 -2.40 3.26
N ALA A 125 -0.74 -3.36 4.16
CA ALA A 125 0.13 -4.52 3.91
C ALA A 125 -0.68 -5.81 4.06
N TYR A 126 -0.55 -6.72 3.08
CA TYR A 126 -1.24 -8.01 3.05
C TYR A 126 -0.46 -9.04 2.23
N GLN A 127 -0.87 -10.30 2.34
CA GLN A 127 -0.39 -11.40 1.50
C GLN A 127 -1.57 -11.94 0.69
N MET A 128 -1.37 -12.05 -0.61
CA MET A 128 -2.34 -12.51 -1.59
C MET A 128 -1.69 -13.64 -2.38
N ASP A 129 -2.49 -14.65 -2.75
CA ASP A 129 -2.04 -15.65 -3.71
C ASP A 129 -2.35 -15.18 -5.13
N LEU A 130 -1.35 -15.25 -6.00
CA LEU A 130 -1.44 -14.83 -7.40
C LEU A 130 -1.45 -16.09 -8.28
N THR A 131 -2.43 -16.96 -8.05
CA THR A 131 -2.63 -18.21 -8.80
C THR A 131 -3.52 -18.02 -10.01
#